data_AF-A0A7S0AAK8-F1
#
_entry.id   AF-A0A7S0AAK8-F1
#
_cell.length_a   1.000
_cell.length_b   1.000
_cell.length_c   1.000
_cell.angle_alpha   90.00
_cell.angle_beta   90.00
_cell.angle_gamma   90.00
#
_symmetry.space_group_name_H-M   'P 1'
#
loop_
_entity.id
_entity.type
_entity.pdbx_description
1 polymer ?
#
loop_
_entity_poly.entity_id
_entity_poly.type
_entity_poly.pdbx_seq_one_letter_code
_entity_poly.pdbx_strand_id
1 'polypeptide(L)'
;MVWSIFVWTVLPTGASLVVMLASGKSAAMWTASKVLSTPVRMGEMHFSLASVMTAVCLLLTTLSHSGLRRCEARAAASSRPESYDQQMRDVFHQGRNLYLSMLGLTLWALAWRLRVLHEAQQLTTSRPHTGARRSWFARSVYLILGLTALVIADVPLCRINYNLQLYSFVTPKKGKLLAMSRPCEGIMHSTAGGECADFCTQVRHLSEERLAAIKWARNWHILGRIAAEIFDESRGVEQGTGRIDALFAKKTCLEVLRSVDKSNEAVNYFCLTVAVLSFMFAFAALTSVFDEHPDNHTHVD
;
A
#
# COMPACT_ATOMS: atom_id res chain seq x y z
N MET A 1 -8.44 -9.30 8.87
CA MET A 1 -9.80 -8.76 8.61
C MET A 1 -9.92 -8.06 7.26
N VAL A 2 -9.01 -7.13 6.90
CA VAL A 2 -9.07 -6.40 5.61
C VAL A 2 -9.25 -7.32 4.40
N TRP A 3 -8.46 -8.39 4.29
CA TRP A 3 -8.57 -9.34 3.16
C TRP A 3 -9.82 -10.19 3.17
N SER A 4 -10.41 -10.45 4.33
CA SER A 4 -11.70 -11.12 4.40
C SER A 4 -12.77 -10.21 3.77
N ILE A 5 -12.79 -8.93 4.14
CA ILE A 5 -13.70 -7.95 3.53
C ILE A 5 -13.43 -7.86 2.03
N PHE A 6 -12.16 -7.75 1.62
CA PHE A 6 -11.76 -7.67 0.22
C PHE A 6 -12.27 -8.85 -0.62
N VAL A 7 -12.14 -10.08 -0.11
CA VAL A 7 -12.61 -11.30 -0.81
C VAL A 7 -14.12 -11.33 -0.96
N TRP A 8 -14.88 -10.81 0.00
CA TRP A 8 -16.34 -10.85 -0.03
C TRP A 8 -16.97 -9.67 -0.74
N THR A 9 -16.28 -8.53 -0.86
CA THR A 9 -16.83 -7.32 -1.47
C THR A 9 -16.15 -6.99 -2.80
N VAL A 10 -14.83 -6.90 -2.83
CA VAL A 10 -14.08 -6.36 -3.96
C VAL A 10 -14.02 -7.35 -5.12
N LEU A 11 -13.73 -8.63 -4.83
CA LEU A 11 -13.61 -9.65 -5.88
C LEU A 11 -14.96 -9.99 -6.54
N PRO A 12 -16.05 -10.28 -5.80
CA PRO A 12 -17.31 -10.67 -6.41
C PRO A 12 -17.93 -9.50 -7.18
N THR A 13 -17.83 -8.28 -6.66
CA THR A 13 -18.31 -7.06 -7.34
C THR A 13 -17.52 -6.81 -8.63
N GLY A 14 -16.19 -6.88 -8.58
CA GLY A 14 -15.35 -6.75 -9.78
C GLY A 14 -15.69 -7.81 -10.85
N ALA A 15 -15.80 -9.08 -10.44
CA ALA A 15 -16.12 -10.19 -11.35
C ALA A 15 -17.50 -10.04 -11.99
N SER A 16 -18.53 -9.72 -11.20
CA SER A 16 -19.89 -9.51 -11.72
C SER A 16 -19.97 -8.34 -12.70
N LEU A 17 -19.29 -7.23 -12.44
CA LEU A 17 -19.22 -6.11 -13.37
C LEU A 17 -18.52 -6.49 -14.69
N VAL A 18 -17.42 -7.24 -14.63
CA VAL A 18 -16.74 -7.78 -15.83
C VAL A 18 -17.69 -8.66 -16.63
N VAL A 19 -18.39 -9.60 -15.98
CA VAL A 19 -19.34 -10.51 -16.65
C VAL A 19 -20.49 -9.73 -17.29
N MET A 20 -21.04 -8.73 -16.61
CA MET A 20 -22.10 -7.88 -17.16
C MET A 20 -21.64 -7.13 -18.41
N LEU A 21 -20.43 -6.55 -18.39
CA LEU A 21 -19.85 -5.85 -19.54
C LEU A 21 -19.48 -6.80 -20.69
N ALA A 22 -19.02 -8.01 -20.38
CA ALA A 22 -18.66 -9.03 -21.37
C ALA A 22 -19.89 -9.75 -21.96
N SER A 23 -21.08 -9.63 -21.35
CA SER A 23 -22.28 -10.37 -21.75
C SER A 23 -22.85 -9.98 -23.13
N GLY A 24 -22.51 -8.80 -23.64
CA GLY A 24 -23.12 -8.24 -24.86
C GLY A 24 -24.60 -7.83 -24.70
N LYS A 25 -25.19 -7.96 -23.50
CA LYS A 25 -26.57 -7.56 -23.24
C LYS A 25 -26.61 -6.07 -22.87
N SER A 26 -27.26 -5.26 -23.70
CA SER A 26 -27.30 -3.79 -23.56
C SER A 26 -27.71 -3.31 -22.16
N ALA A 27 -28.76 -3.89 -21.58
CA ALA A 27 -29.22 -3.53 -20.24
C ALA A 27 -28.14 -3.82 -19.17
N ALA A 28 -27.50 -4.99 -19.21
CA ALA A 28 -26.46 -5.37 -18.27
C ALA A 28 -25.20 -4.48 -18.42
N MET A 29 -24.77 -4.25 -19.66
CA MET A 29 -23.63 -3.38 -19.96
C MET A 29 -23.90 -1.94 -19.50
N TRP A 30 -25.11 -1.42 -19.72
CA TRP A 30 -25.51 -0.09 -19.25
C TRP A 30 -25.49 0.03 -17.73
N THR A 31 -26.07 -0.94 -17.01
CA THR A 31 -26.06 -0.96 -15.55
C THR A 31 -24.63 -1.02 -15.00
N ALA A 32 -23.79 -1.92 -15.52
CA ALA A 32 -22.41 -2.04 -15.09
C ALA A 32 -21.60 -0.76 -15.39
N SER A 33 -21.80 -0.17 -16.56
CA SER A 33 -21.21 1.12 -16.92
C SER A 33 -21.61 2.20 -15.90
N LYS A 34 -22.90 2.32 -15.56
CA LYS A 34 -23.38 3.29 -14.56
C LYS A 34 -22.76 3.09 -13.19
N VAL A 35 -22.68 1.85 -12.69
CA VAL A 35 -22.03 1.53 -11.41
C VAL A 35 -20.57 1.96 -11.43
N LEU A 36 -19.83 1.61 -12.48
CA LEU A 36 -18.41 1.97 -12.64
C LEU A 36 -18.20 3.48 -12.82
N SER A 37 -19.18 4.21 -13.38
CA SER A 37 -19.19 5.68 -13.53
C SER A 37 -19.61 6.43 -12.27
N THR A 38 -20.02 5.73 -11.20
CA THR A 38 -20.43 6.37 -9.95
C THR A 38 -19.31 7.28 -9.46
N PRO A 39 -19.56 8.60 -9.35
CA PRO A 39 -18.52 9.55 -8.95
C PRO A 39 -18.27 9.43 -7.45
N VAL A 40 -17.03 9.12 -7.09
CA VAL A 40 -16.51 9.21 -5.73
C VAL A 40 -15.93 10.61 -5.57
N ARG A 41 -16.56 11.42 -4.72
CA ARG A 41 -16.13 12.80 -4.45
C ARG A 41 -15.04 12.80 -3.37
N MET A 42 -13.87 13.36 -3.67
CA MET A 42 -12.80 13.63 -2.71
C MET A 42 -12.42 15.11 -2.81
N GLY A 43 -13.09 15.96 -2.03
CA GLY A 43 -12.98 17.43 -2.18
C GLY A 43 -13.55 17.89 -3.52
N GLU A 44 -12.76 18.66 -4.27
CA GLU A 44 -13.12 19.18 -5.61
C GLU A 44 -12.88 18.17 -6.74
N MET A 45 -12.18 17.05 -6.45
CA MET A 45 -11.86 16.05 -7.47
C MET A 45 -12.97 15.00 -7.58
N HIS A 46 -13.35 14.70 -8.83
CA HIS A 46 -14.30 13.65 -9.17
C HIS A 46 -13.57 12.47 -9.79
N PHE A 47 -13.64 11.32 -9.14
CA PHE A 47 -13.08 10.09 -9.66
C PHE A 47 -14.16 9.04 -9.86
N SER A 48 -13.99 8.19 -10.87
CA SER A 48 -14.90 7.06 -11.04
C SER A 48 -14.60 5.97 -10.00
N LEU A 49 -15.65 5.26 -9.55
CA LEU A 49 -15.49 4.10 -8.68
C LEU A 49 -14.48 3.10 -9.23
N ALA A 50 -14.48 2.86 -10.54
CA ALA A 50 -13.55 1.96 -11.21
C ALA A 50 -12.08 2.36 -10.97
N SER A 51 -11.76 3.65 -11.13
CA SER A 51 -10.42 4.20 -10.92
C SER A 51 -9.98 4.09 -9.45
N VAL A 52 -10.89 4.40 -8.51
CA VAL A 52 -10.63 4.28 -7.07
C VAL A 52 -10.31 2.84 -6.70
N MET A 53 -11.14 1.89 -7.12
CA MET A 53 -10.97 0.48 -6.78
C MET A 53 -9.72 -0.13 -7.41
N THR A 54 -9.40 0.27 -8.65
CA THR A 54 -8.15 -0.14 -9.31
C THR A 54 -6.93 0.37 -8.55
N ALA A 55 -6.93 1.65 -8.13
CA ALA A 55 -5.86 2.24 -7.35
C ALA A 55 -5.70 1.57 -5.98
N VAL A 56 -6.81 1.28 -5.29
CA VAL A 56 -6.80 0.52 -4.03
C VAL A 56 -6.21 -0.88 -4.26
N CYS A 57 -6.66 -1.63 -5.25
CA CYS A 57 -6.10 -2.97 -5.52
C CYS A 57 -4.60 -2.93 -5.85
N LEU A 58 -4.15 -1.90 -6.57
CA LEU A 58 -2.72 -1.70 -6.86
C LEU A 58 -1.93 -1.46 -5.58
N LEU A 59 -2.39 -0.57 -4.70
CA LEU A 59 -1.79 -0.32 -3.39
C LEU A 59 -1.69 -1.60 -2.54
N LEU A 60 -2.76 -2.39 -2.49
CA LEU A 60 -2.78 -3.63 -1.70
C LEU A 60 -1.84 -4.69 -2.28
N THR A 61 -1.71 -4.73 -3.61
CA THR A 61 -0.75 -5.60 -4.32
C THR A 61 0.69 -5.24 -3.97
N THR A 62 1.06 -3.97 -4.01
CA THR A 62 2.43 -3.54 -3.69
C THR A 62 2.79 -3.81 -2.23
N LEU A 63 1.86 -3.54 -1.31
CA LEU A 63 2.04 -3.84 0.12
C LEU A 63 2.19 -5.35 0.38
N SER A 64 1.34 -6.18 -0.23
CA SER A 64 1.38 -7.63 -0.06
C SER A 64 2.66 -8.23 -0.66
N HIS A 65 3.14 -7.73 -1.81
CA HIS A 65 4.40 -8.15 -2.40
C HIS A 65 5.59 -7.81 -1.49
N SER A 66 5.65 -6.59 -0.95
CA SER A 66 6.71 -6.20 -0.01
C SER A 66 6.68 -7.06 1.27
N GLY A 67 5.48 -7.35 1.77
CA GLY A 67 5.28 -8.27 2.90
C GLY A 67 5.80 -9.68 2.62
N LEU A 68 5.46 -10.25 1.46
CA LEU A 68 5.92 -11.57 1.04
C LEU A 68 7.45 -11.64 0.97
N ARG A 69 8.10 -10.68 0.30
CA ARG A 69 9.57 -10.63 0.18
C ARG A 69 10.27 -10.59 1.54
N ARG A 70 9.68 -9.90 2.51
CA ARG A 70 10.23 -9.87 3.86
C ARG A 70 10.06 -11.20 4.60
N CYS A 71 8.90 -11.84 4.47
CA CYS A 71 8.67 -13.16 5.06
C CYS A 71 9.62 -14.20 4.45
N GLU A 72 9.83 -14.18 3.13
CA GLU A 72 10.79 -15.05 2.43
C GLU A 72 12.21 -14.85 2.96
N ALA A 73 12.66 -13.59 3.08
CA ALA A 73 14.00 -13.27 3.59
C ALA A 73 14.20 -13.76 5.04
N ARG A 74 13.15 -13.74 5.87
CA ARG A 74 13.20 -14.26 7.24
C ARG A 74 13.21 -15.78 7.28
N ALA A 75 12.36 -16.42 6.49
CA ALA A 75 12.30 -17.88 6.36
C ALA A 75 13.67 -18.42 5.93
N ALA A 76 14.32 -17.75 4.96
CA ALA A 76 15.66 -18.10 4.49
C ALA A 76 16.75 -17.91 5.56
N ALA A 77 16.58 -16.95 6.49
CA ALA A 77 17.54 -16.67 7.56
C ALA A 77 17.36 -17.58 8.79
N SER A 78 16.33 -18.42 8.83
CA SER A 78 16.00 -19.21 10.02
C SER A 78 16.63 -20.59 10.00
N SER A 79 17.42 -20.89 11.01
CA SER A 79 18.09 -22.18 11.20
C SER A 79 17.33 -23.16 12.08
N ARG A 80 16.31 -22.70 12.85
CA ARG A 80 15.54 -23.54 13.77
C ARG A 80 14.26 -24.07 13.11
N PRO A 81 13.99 -25.40 13.16
CA PRO A 81 12.82 -26.01 12.52
C PRO A 81 11.48 -25.41 12.96
N GLU A 82 11.26 -25.24 14.27
CA GLU A 82 9.99 -24.71 14.80
C GLU A 82 9.73 -23.25 14.34
N SER A 83 10.78 -22.44 14.26
CA SER A 83 10.68 -21.07 13.77
C SER A 83 10.46 -21.01 12.26
N TYR A 84 10.95 -22.01 11.53
CA TYR A 84 10.79 -22.11 10.08
C TYR A 84 9.34 -22.37 9.71
N ASP A 85 8.66 -23.32 10.37
CA ASP A 85 7.24 -23.62 10.10
C ASP A 85 6.34 -22.41 10.33
N GLN A 86 6.58 -21.67 11.41
CA GLN A 86 5.83 -20.44 11.68
C GLN A 86 6.05 -19.39 10.60
N GLN A 87 7.30 -19.21 10.15
CA GLN A 87 7.62 -18.25 9.11
C GLN A 87 7.09 -18.67 7.74
N MET A 88 7.05 -19.97 7.44
CA MET A 88 6.44 -20.48 6.21
C MET A 88 4.92 -20.24 6.17
N ARG A 89 4.24 -20.31 7.32
CA ARG A 89 2.82 -19.89 7.41
C ARG A 89 2.66 -18.41 7.09
N ASP A 90 3.55 -17.55 7.59
CA ASP A 90 3.53 -16.12 7.27
C ASP A 90 3.81 -15.84 5.78
N VAL A 91 4.76 -16.57 5.18
CA VAL A 91 5.03 -16.55 3.72
C VAL A 91 3.76 -16.93 2.96
N PHE A 92 3.12 -18.05 3.32
CA PHE A 92 1.90 -18.51 2.67
C PHE A 92 0.76 -17.49 2.79
N HIS A 93 0.56 -16.92 3.98
CA HIS A 93 -0.47 -15.90 4.19
C HIS A 93 -0.23 -14.66 3.34
N GLN A 94 1.01 -14.15 3.27
CA GLN A 94 1.31 -12.99 2.43
C GLN A 94 1.25 -13.31 0.94
N GLY A 95 1.65 -14.51 0.52
CA GLY A 95 1.52 -14.98 -0.85
C GLY A 95 0.05 -15.05 -1.29
N ARG A 96 -0.83 -15.61 -0.44
CA ARG A 96 -2.28 -15.60 -0.67
C ARG A 96 -2.81 -14.17 -0.82
N ASN A 97 -2.41 -13.27 0.07
CA ASN A 97 -2.85 -11.87 0.05
C ASN A 97 -2.43 -11.14 -1.24
N LEU A 98 -1.21 -11.41 -1.71
CA LEU A 98 -0.69 -10.90 -2.97
C LEU A 98 -1.55 -11.42 -4.13
N TYR A 99 -1.81 -12.73 -4.18
CA TYR A 99 -2.63 -13.34 -5.23
C TYR A 99 -4.05 -12.73 -5.26
N LEU A 100 -4.71 -12.59 -4.11
CA LEU A 100 -6.03 -11.98 -4.01
C LEU A 100 -6.02 -10.52 -4.48
N SER A 101 -5.00 -9.75 -4.10
CA SER A 101 -4.86 -8.34 -4.50
C SER A 101 -4.61 -8.20 -6.00
N MET A 102 -3.76 -9.06 -6.57
CA MET A 102 -3.52 -9.12 -8.02
C MET A 102 -4.79 -9.51 -8.78
N LEU A 103 -5.54 -10.50 -8.29
CA LEU A 103 -6.82 -10.88 -8.88
C LEU A 103 -7.81 -9.70 -8.85
N GLY A 104 -7.93 -9.01 -7.71
CA GLY A 104 -8.76 -7.81 -7.62
C GLY A 104 -8.31 -6.72 -8.59
N LEU A 105 -7.00 -6.45 -8.68
CA LEU A 105 -6.45 -5.49 -9.62
C LEU A 105 -6.80 -5.83 -11.07
N THR A 106 -6.64 -7.11 -11.46
CA THR A 106 -6.99 -7.55 -12.81
C THR A 106 -8.47 -7.39 -13.12
N LEU A 107 -9.37 -7.79 -12.19
CA LEU A 107 -10.82 -7.67 -12.38
C LEU A 107 -11.26 -6.21 -12.53
N TRP A 108 -10.77 -5.33 -11.65
CA TRP A 108 -11.16 -3.91 -11.68
C TRP A 108 -10.55 -3.16 -12.86
N ALA A 109 -9.30 -3.48 -13.24
CA ALA A 109 -8.69 -2.93 -14.45
C ALA A 109 -9.42 -3.39 -15.72
N LEU A 110 -9.84 -4.67 -15.80
CA LEU A 110 -10.64 -5.20 -16.89
C LEU A 110 -12.04 -4.55 -16.95
N ALA A 111 -12.75 -4.46 -15.82
CA ALA A 111 -14.05 -3.82 -15.74
C ALA A 111 -13.98 -2.37 -16.22
N TRP A 112 -12.96 -1.64 -15.77
CA TRP A 112 -12.70 -0.28 -16.20
C TRP A 112 -12.42 -0.19 -17.71
N ARG A 113 -11.53 -1.03 -18.24
CA ARG A 113 -11.20 -1.03 -19.67
C ARG A 113 -12.42 -1.36 -20.53
N LEU A 114 -13.19 -2.37 -20.15
CA LEU A 114 -14.43 -2.76 -20.83
C LEU A 114 -15.46 -1.63 -20.79
N ARG A 115 -15.57 -0.89 -19.68
CA ARG A 115 -16.43 0.29 -19.61
C ARG A 115 -15.99 1.36 -20.62
N VAL A 116 -14.70 1.68 -20.70
CA VAL A 116 -14.20 2.67 -21.66
C VAL A 116 -14.51 2.23 -23.10
N LEU A 117 -14.32 0.95 -23.42
CA LEU A 117 -14.70 0.39 -24.72
C LEU A 117 -16.21 0.49 -24.98
N HIS A 118 -17.04 0.26 -23.97
CA HIS A 118 -18.50 0.40 -24.07
C HIS A 118 -18.92 1.85 -24.33
N GLU A 119 -18.39 2.80 -23.56
CA GLU A 119 -18.67 4.24 -23.71
C GLU A 119 -18.21 4.75 -25.08
N ALA A 120 -17.10 4.23 -25.60
CA ALA A 120 -16.61 4.52 -26.94
C ALA A 120 -17.38 3.79 -28.07
N GLN A 121 -18.43 3.02 -27.74
CA GLN A 121 -19.18 2.17 -28.68
C GLN A 121 -18.31 1.16 -29.46
N GLN A 122 -17.13 0.84 -28.96
CA GLN A 122 -16.18 -0.07 -29.60
C GLN A 122 -16.50 -1.55 -29.35
N LEU A 123 -17.39 -1.86 -28.40
CA LEU A 123 -17.83 -3.24 -28.12
C LEU A 123 -18.92 -3.74 -29.10
N THR A 124 -19.53 -2.86 -29.89
CA THR A 124 -20.62 -3.18 -30.82
C THR A 124 -20.35 -2.59 -32.20
N THR A 125 -19.90 -3.43 -33.14
CA THR A 125 -19.67 -3.18 -34.59
C THR A 125 -19.04 -1.85 -35.00
N SER A 126 -17.80 -1.96 -35.50
CA SER A 126 -16.91 -0.93 -36.04
C SER A 126 -17.61 0.15 -36.87
N ARG A 127 -17.89 1.30 -36.25
CA ARG A 127 -18.01 2.55 -36.98
C ARG A 127 -16.58 3.08 -37.21
N PRO A 128 -16.18 3.41 -38.46
CA PRO A 128 -14.85 3.96 -38.71
C PRO A 128 -14.68 5.28 -37.96
N HIS A 129 -13.68 5.34 -37.08
CA HIS A 129 -13.33 6.54 -36.32
C HIS A 129 -12.70 7.58 -37.24
N THR A 130 -13.41 8.69 -37.46
CA THR A 130 -12.84 9.94 -38.02
C THR A 130 -12.44 10.88 -36.87
N GLY A 131 -11.65 10.37 -35.92
CA GLY A 131 -11.13 11.16 -34.81
C GLY A 131 -9.80 11.82 -35.18
N ALA A 132 -9.63 13.10 -34.86
CA ALA A 132 -8.34 13.77 -34.99
C ALA A 132 -7.33 13.08 -34.07
N ARG A 133 -6.17 12.69 -34.62
CA ARG A 133 -5.08 12.11 -33.82
C ARG A 133 -4.56 13.17 -32.85
N ARG A 134 -4.75 12.95 -31.55
CA ARG A 134 -4.13 13.76 -30.50
C ARG A 134 -2.62 13.85 -30.74
N SER A 135 -2.06 15.06 -30.68
CA SER A 135 -0.63 15.29 -30.88
C SER A 135 0.20 14.38 -29.96
N TRP A 136 1.24 13.76 -30.52
CA TRP A 136 2.18 12.92 -29.76
C TRP A 136 2.80 13.67 -28.58
N PHE A 137 2.97 14.99 -28.70
CA PHE A 137 3.43 15.84 -27.60
C PHE A 137 2.49 15.79 -26.39
N ALA A 138 1.18 15.93 -26.60
CA ALA A 138 0.20 15.85 -25.52
C ALA A 138 0.24 14.48 -24.84
N ARG A 139 0.35 13.39 -25.60
CA ARG A 139 0.50 12.03 -25.06
C ARG A 139 1.74 11.90 -24.18
N SER A 140 2.88 12.46 -24.62
CA SER A 140 4.13 12.46 -23.83
C SER A 140 3.98 13.24 -22.52
N VAL A 141 3.29 14.37 -22.52
CA VAL A 141 3.03 15.16 -21.29
C VAL A 141 2.23 14.34 -20.28
N TYR A 142 1.13 13.69 -20.69
CA TYR A 142 0.34 12.87 -19.78
C TYR A 142 1.10 11.64 -19.27
N LEU A 143 1.94 11.03 -20.11
CA LEU A 143 2.81 9.93 -19.69
C LEU A 143 3.77 10.39 -18.60
N ILE A 144 4.45 11.53 -18.79
CA ILE A 144 5.38 12.10 -17.80
C ILE A 144 4.65 12.44 -16.50
N LEU A 145 3.46 13.04 -16.57
CA LEU A 145 2.63 13.33 -15.39
C LEU A 145 2.25 12.04 -14.64
N GLY A 146 1.85 10.99 -15.36
CA GLY A 146 1.50 9.71 -14.78
C GLY A 146 2.68 9.04 -14.08
N LEU A 147 3.84 9.01 -14.73
CA LEU A 147 5.07 8.47 -14.16
C LEU A 147 5.53 9.27 -12.94
N THR A 148 5.46 10.60 -12.99
CA THR A 148 5.82 11.48 -11.87
C THR A 148 4.91 11.23 -10.67
N ALA A 149 3.61 11.03 -10.88
CA ALA A 149 2.70 10.70 -9.79
C ALA A 149 2.97 9.33 -9.16
N LEU A 150 3.33 8.31 -9.94
CA LEU A 150 3.77 7.01 -9.41
C LEU A 150 5.06 7.15 -8.59
N VAL A 151 6.00 7.97 -9.07
CA VAL A 151 7.24 8.27 -8.37
C VAL A 151 6.95 8.96 -7.03
N ILE A 152 6.10 10.00 -7.01
CA ILE A 152 5.67 10.69 -5.77
C ILE A 152 4.97 9.73 -4.80
N ALA A 153 4.19 8.76 -5.29
CA ALA A 153 3.51 7.77 -4.45
C ALA A 153 4.48 6.90 -3.63
N ASP A 154 5.75 6.79 -4.02
CA ASP A 154 6.75 6.01 -3.29
C ASP A 154 6.96 6.48 -1.85
N VAL A 155 6.88 7.80 -1.60
CA VAL A 155 7.06 8.40 -0.27
C VAL A 155 5.96 7.95 0.72
N PRO A 156 4.66 8.17 0.44
CA PRO A 156 3.60 7.68 1.31
C PRO A 156 3.55 6.15 1.37
N LEU A 157 3.86 5.44 0.28
CA LEU A 157 3.95 3.98 0.28
C LEU A 157 5.01 3.47 1.26
N CYS A 158 6.18 4.10 1.31
CA CYS A 158 7.21 3.79 2.29
C CYS A 158 6.69 3.88 3.72
N ARG A 159 5.92 4.93 4.02
CA ARG A 159 5.32 5.13 5.35
C ARG A 159 4.29 4.05 5.69
N ILE A 160 3.40 3.73 4.74
CA ILE A 160 2.36 2.71 4.92
C ILE A 160 3.00 1.33 5.08
N ASN A 161 3.98 1.00 4.24
CA ASN A 161 4.73 -0.24 4.32
C ASN A 161 5.39 -0.37 5.69
N TYR A 162 6.16 0.64 6.13
CA TYR A 162 6.72 0.69 7.48
C TYR A 162 5.68 0.44 8.59
N ASN A 163 4.51 1.08 8.52
CA ASN A 163 3.47 0.88 9.53
C ASN A 163 2.95 -0.56 9.55
N LEU A 164 2.66 -1.10 8.36
CA LEU A 164 2.24 -2.49 8.19
C LEU A 164 3.28 -3.47 8.74
N GLN A 165 4.56 -3.18 8.48
CA GLN A 165 5.68 -3.96 8.98
C GLN A 165 5.77 -3.93 10.51
N LEU A 166 5.49 -2.79 11.17
CA LEU A 166 5.43 -2.73 12.63
C LEU A 166 4.25 -3.51 13.19
N TYR A 167 3.07 -3.32 12.62
CA TYR A 167 1.85 -3.97 13.08
C TYR A 167 1.94 -5.50 12.95
N SER A 168 2.58 -5.99 11.89
CA SER A 168 2.72 -7.43 11.64
C SER A 168 3.75 -8.10 12.55
N PHE A 169 4.85 -7.41 12.89
CA PHE A 169 6.01 -8.08 13.49
C PHE A 169 6.42 -7.54 14.87
N VAL A 170 6.20 -6.26 15.15
CA VAL A 170 6.63 -5.61 16.39
C VAL A 170 5.49 -5.55 17.40
N THR A 171 4.30 -5.12 16.98
CA THR A 171 3.14 -4.96 17.88
C THR A 171 2.71 -6.25 18.59
N PRO A 172 2.67 -7.44 17.95
CA PRO A 172 2.30 -8.67 18.64
C PRO A 172 3.31 -9.08 19.72
N LYS A 173 4.62 -8.92 19.44
CA LYS A 173 5.69 -9.19 20.42
C LYS A 173 5.66 -8.20 21.58
N LYS A 174 5.39 -6.92 21.29
CA LYS A 174 5.15 -5.90 22.31
C LYS A 174 4.03 -6.30 23.26
N GLY A 175 2.89 -6.76 22.73
CA GLY A 175 1.76 -7.22 23.53
C GLY A 175 2.12 -8.35 24.50
N LYS A 176 2.91 -9.33 24.04
CA LYS A 176 3.42 -10.42 24.89
C LYS A 176 4.34 -9.91 26.01
N LEU A 177 5.28 -9.03 25.68
CA LEU A 177 6.21 -8.45 26.66
C LEU A 177 5.50 -7.56 27.68
N LEU A 178 4.48 -6.80 27.26
CA LEU A 178 3.69 -5.98 28.18
C LEU A 178 2.93 -6.82 29.22
N ALA A 179 2.53 -8.05 28.89
CA ALA A 179 1.91 -8.96 29.85
C ALA A 179 2.90 -9.39 30.96
N MET A 180 4.20 -9.40 30.66
CA MET A 180 5.28 -9.80 31.58
C MET A 180 5.92 -8.62 32.32
N SER A 181 5.50 -7.37 32.05
CA SER A 181 6.29 -6.19 32.44
C SER A 181 6.07 -5.69 33.88
N ARG A 182 4.99 -6.13 34.56
CA ARG A 182 4.63 -5.65 35.91
C ARG A 182 5.77 -5.74 36.96
N PRO A 183 6.54 -6.85 37.07
CA PRO A 183 7.62 -6.93 38.04
C PRO A 183 8.86 -6.08 37.71
N CYS A 184 8.96 -5.55 36.48
CA CYS A 184 10.15 -4.84 35.98
C CYS A 184 9.90 -3.35 35.72
N GLU A 185 8.87 -2.78 36.34
CA GLU A 185 8.59 -1.35 36.27
C GLU A 185 9.71 -0.54 36.95
N GLY A 186 10.18 0.53 36.31
CA GLY A 186 11.29 1.34 36.82
C GLY A 186 12.71 0.81 36.54
N ILE A 187 12.86 -0.41 36.04
CA ILE A 187 14.17 -1.03 35.82
C ILE A 187 14.82 -0.54 34.50
N MET A 188 16.08 -0.13 34.60
CA MET A 188 16.92 0.22 33.46
C MET A 188 17.73 -1.01 32.99
N HIS A 189 18.11 -1.02 31.72
CA HIS A 189 18.85 -2.16 31.15
C HIS A 189 20.22 -2.39 31.83
N SER A 190 20.88 -1.34 32.32
CA SER A 190 22.18 -1.43 32.99
C SER A 190 22.12 -1.99 34.41
N THR A 191 20.97 -1.88 35.08
CA THR A 191 20.78 -2.28 36.49
C THR A 191 19.91 -3.53 36.64
N ALA A 192 19.43 -4.08 35.52
CA ALA A 192 18.55 -5.23 35.51
C ALA A 192 19.28 -6.51 35.96
N GLY A 193 18.68 -7.25 36.89
CA GLY A 193 19.11 -8.59 37.30
C GLY A 193 17.97 -9.61 37.19
N GLY A 194 18.31 -10.90 37.16
CA GLY A 194 17.33 -12.00 37.12
C GLY A 194 16.38 -11.90 35.93
N GLU A 195 15.09 -12.18 36.17
CA GLU A 195 14.03 -12.16 35.14
C GLU A 195 13.87 -10.79 34.45
N CYS A 196 14.18 -9.69 35.15
CA CYS A 196 14.12 -8.35 34.56
C CYS A 196 15.26 -8.06 33.59
N ALA A 197 16.40 -8.73 33.73
CA ALA A 197 17.47 -8.67 32.73
C ALA A 197 16.98 -9.32 31.42
N ASP A 198 16.38 -10.51 31.50
CA ASP A 198 15.82 -11.20 30.33
C ASP A 198 14.72 -10.40 29.65
N PHE A 199 13.83 -9.79 30.44
CA PHE A 199 12.82 -8.86 29.93
C PHE A 199 13.47 -7.69 29.18
N CYS A 200 14.44 -7.00 29.79
CA CYS A 200 15.15 -5.89 29.17
C CYS A 200 15.86 -6.30 27.88
N THR A 201 16.49 -7.48 27.84
CA THR A 201 17.11 -8.03 26.63
C THR A 201 16.09 -8.29 25.53
N GLN A 202 14.91 -8.84 25.86
CA GLN A 202 13.84 -9.03 24.87
C GLN A 202 13.28 -7.71 24.34
N VAL A 203 13.14 -6.68 25.19
CA VAL A 203 12.75 -5.33 24.74
C VAL A 203 13.81 -4.72 23.82
N ARG A 204 15.10 -4.94 24.11
CA ARG A 204 16.21 -4.49 23.27
C ARG A 204 16.15 -5.16 21.90
N HIS A 205 16.02 -6.48 21.87
CA HIS A 205 15.85 -7.24 20.63
C HIS A 205 14.63 -6.75 19.82
N LEU A 206 13.50 -6.46 20.48
CA LEU A 206 12.31 -5.91 19.82
C LEU A 206 12.57 -4.52 19.20
N SER A 207 13.39 -3.70 19.87
CA SER A 207 13.80 -2.38 19.35
C SER A 207 14.72 -2.51 18.13
N GLU A 208 15.60 -3.50 18.11
CA GLU A 208 16.45 -3.84 16.98
C GLU A 208 15.62 -4.38 15.80
N GLU A 209 14.63 -5.24 16.06
CA GLU A 209 13.70 -5.73 15.04
C GLU A 209 12.89 -4.59 14.40
N ARG A 210 12.47 -3.62 15.21
CA ARG A 210 11.82 -2.40 14.74
C ARG A 210 12.75 -1.59 13.83
N LEU A 211 14.01 -1.41 14.21
CA LEU A 211 15.00 -0.73 13.36
C LEU A 211 15.22 -1.48 12.04
N ALA A 212 15.31 -2.81 12.08
CA ALA A 212 15.40 -3.65 10.89
C ALA A 212 14.15 -3.50 10.00
N ALA A 213 12.96 -3.39 10.58
CA ALA A 213 11.72 -3.12 9.84
C ALA A 213 11.76 -1.77 9.10
N ILE A 214 12.25 -0.73 9.77
CA ILE A 214 12.41 0.60 9.17
C ILE A 214 13.40 0.56 8.02
N LYS A 215 14.58 -0.04 8.24
CA LYS A 215 15.62 -0.16 7.21
C LYS A 215 15.13 -0.96 6.00
N TRP A 216 14.40 -2.05 6.23
CA TRP A 216 13.78 -2.83 5.16
C TRP A 216 12.82 -1.99 4.32
N ALA A 217 11.87 -1.30 4.95
CA ALA A 217 10.91 -0.45 4.25
C ALA A 217 11.61 0.66 3.45
N ARG A 218 12.62 1.33 4.03
CA ARG A 218 13.39 2.36 3.34
C ARG A 218 14.17 1.81 2.15
N ASN A 219 14.81 0.66 2.28
CA ASN A 219 15.56 0.07 1.17
C ASN A 219 14.66 -0.37 0.01
N TRP A 220 13.38 -0.63 0.28
CA TRP A 220 12.39 -0.96 -0.74
C TRP A 220 11.86 0.27 -1.51
N HIS A 221 11.96 1.47 -0.93
CA HIS A 221 11.36 2.70 -1.44
C HIS A 221 12.42 3.80 -1.58
N ILE A 222 12.92 4.02 -2.81
CA ILE A 222 14.07 4.91 -3.07
C ILE A 222 13.79 6.35 -2.65
N LEU A 223 12.66 6.93 -3.07
CA LEU A 223 12.30 8.29 -2.67
C LEU A 223 11.83 8.35 -1.23
N GLY A 224 11.15 7.30 -0.76
CA GLY A 224 10.81 7.16 0.64
C GLY A 224 12.03 7.18 1.57
N ARG A 225 13.15 6.59 1.13
CA ARG A 225 14.44 6.64 1.84
C ARG A 225 15.01 8.05 1.89
N ILE A 226 15.13 8.71 0.74
CA ILE A 226 15.67 10.07 0.65
C ILE A 226 14.84 11.03 1.49
N ALA A 227 13.51 10.97 1.37
CA ALA A 227 12.60 11.80 2.16
C ALA A 227 12.75 11.56 3.68
N ALA A 228 12.95 10.30 4.08
CA ALA A 228 13.18 9.97 5.48
C ALA A 228 14.53 10.49 5.98
N GLU A 229 15.60 10.37 5.20
CA GLU A 229 16.92 10.89 5.53
C GLU A 229 16.88 12.42 5.74
N ILE A 230 16.28 13.17 4.81
CA ILE A 230 16.10 14.62 4.94
C ILE A 230 15.28 14.97 6.19
N PHE A 231 14.22 14.22 6.45
CA PHE A 231 13.37 14.48 7.62
C PHE A 231 14.09 14.18 8.93
N ASP A 232 14.93 13.14 8.97
CA ASP A 232 15.69 12.77 10.15
C ASP A 232 16.87 13.75 10.39
N GLU A 233 17.52 14.22 9.32
CA GLU A 233 18.54 15.28 9.36
C GLU A 233 17.96 16.59 9.88
N SER A 234 16.81 17.03 9.35
CA SER A 234 16.15 18.27 9.80
C SER A 234 15.73 18.25 11.27
N ARG A 235 15.61 17.05 11.87
CA ARG A 235 15.29 16.87 13.29
C ARG A 235 16.52 16.63 14.16
N GLY A 236 17.72 16.58 13.58
CA GLY A 236 18.96 16.25 14.30
C GLY A 236 18.91 14.85 14.92
N VAL A 237 18.20 13.89 14.31
CA VAL A 237 18.02 12.55 14.88
C VAL A 237 19.06 11.60 14.31
N GLU A 238 20.04 11.22 15.14
CA GLU A 238 20.96 10.15 14.79
C GLU A 238 20.23 8.83 14.51
N GLN A 239 20.58 8.21 13.38
CA GLN A 239 20.03 6.95 12.94
C GLN A 239 20.97 5.80 13.28
N GLY A 240 20.44 4.68 13.75
CA GLY A 240 21.21 3.45 13.91
C GLY A 240 21.06 2.80 15.28
N THR A 241 21.97 1.89 15.57
CA THR A 241 22.03 1.14 16.84
C THR A 241 22.37 2.07 18.01
N GLY A 242 23.22 3.08 17.80
CA GLY A 242 23.55 4.07 18.84
C GLY A 242 22.33 4.79 19.41
N ARG A 243 21.27 5.00 18.62
CA ARG A 243 20.00 5.54 19.12
C ARG A 243 19.29 4.58 20.08
N ILE A 244 19.36 3.28 19.84
CA ILE A 244 18.79 2.25 20.72
C ILE A 244 19.55 2.29 22.05
N ASP A 245 20.88 2.30 22.01
CA ASP A 245 21.71 2.41 23.22
C ASP A 245 21.41 3.68 24.01
N ALA A 246 21.33 4.83 23.34
CA ALA A 246 20.98 6.10 23.96
C ALA A 246 19.56 6.10 24.57
N LEU A 247 18.61 5.35 23.99
CA LEU A 247 17.26 5.21 24.55
C LEU A 247 17.29 4.37 25.83
N PHE A 248 18.01 3.25 25.85
CA PHE A 248 18.12 2.39 27.04
C PHE A 248 18.99 2.99 28.16
N ALA A 249 19.89 3.92 27.83
CA ALA A 249 20.62 4.71 28.81
C ALA A 249 19.74 5.77 29.50
N LYS A 250 18.70 6.27 28.81
CA LYS A 250 17.85 7.38 29.28
C LYS A 250 16.50 6.94 29.83
N LYS A 251 16.04 5.73 29.52
CA LYS A 251 14.69 5.25 29.80
C LYS A 251 14.69 3.85 30.37
N THR A 252 13.66 3.55 31.14
CA THR A 252 13.41 2.20 31.64
C THR A 252 13.01 1.26 30.50
N CYS A 253 13.22 -0.04 30.66
CA CYS A 253 12.88 -1.03 29.64
C CYS A 253 11.37 -0.98 29.30
N LEU A 254 10.51 -0.71 30.29
CA LEU A 254 9.07 -0.56 30.06
C LEU A 254 8.73 0.71 29.25
N GLU A 255 9.37 1.84 29.51
CA GLU A 255 9.16 3.07 28.73
C GLU A 255 9.62 2.91 27.28
N VAL A 256 10.76 2.25 27.07
CA VAL A 256 11.22 1.90 25.72
C VAL A 256 10.20 1.01 25.03
N LEU A 257 9.75 -0.07 25.70
CA LEU A 257 8.73 -0.98 25.18
C LEU A 257 7.43 -0.27 24.80
N ARG A 258 6.92 0.63 25.65
CA ARG A 258 5.71 1.42 25.38
C ARG A 258 5.87 2.31 24.15
N SER A 259 7.09 2.78 23.87
CA SER A 259 7.40 3.68 22.76
C SER A 259 7.74 2.99 21.44
N VAL A 260 7.97 1.66 21.44
CA VAL A 260 8.58 0.94 20.31
C VAL A 260 7.73 0.95 19.02
N ASP A 261 6.42 0.92 19.12
CA ASP A 261 5.49 0.92 17.97
C ASP A 261 4.74 2.25 17.83
N LYS A 262 5.14 3.30 18.56
CA LYS A 262 4.46 4.60 18.51
C LYS A 262 4.49 5.13 17.07
N SER A 263 3.31 5.26 16.48
CA SER A 263 3.11 5.82 15.15
C SER A 263 2.12 6.99 15.23
N ASN A 264 2.24 7.94 14.31
CA ASN A 264 1.28 9.03 14.21
C ASN A 264 0.18 8.61 13.23
N GLU A 265 -1.00 8.29 13.76
CA GLU A 265 -2.14 7.80 12.97
C GLU A 265 -2.61 8.81 11.93
N ALA A 266 -2.67 10.10 12.28
CA ALA A 266 -3.06 11.15 11.34
C ALA A 266 -2.11 11.20 10.13
N VAL A 267 -0.80 11.09 10.35
CA VAL A 267 0.20 11.01 9.27
C VAL A 267 0.02 9.73 8.45
N ASN A 268 -0.32 8.60 9.08
CA ASN A 268 -0.53 7.35 8.36
C ASN A 268 -1.77 7.44 7.45
N TYR A 269 -2.88 8.01 7.93
CA TYR A 269 -4.08 8.25 7.12
C TYR A 269 -3.81 9.24 6.01
N PHE A 270 -3.07 10.32 6.28
CA PHE A 270 -2.67 11.27 5.26
C PHE A 270 -1.84 10.59 4.15
N CYS A 271 -0.81 9.82 4.51
CA CYS A 271 -0.02 9.07 3.54
C CYS A 271 -0.87 8.07 2.76
N LEU A 272 -1.79 7.36 3.40
CA LEU A 272 -2.71 6.45 2.72
C LEU A 272 -3.55 7.18 1.66
N THR A 273 -4.16 8.30 2.04
CA THR A 273 -4.96 9.12 1.11
C THR A 273 -4.11 9.63 -0.04
N VAL A 274 -2.91 10.17 0.23
CA VAL A 274 -2.01 10.66 -0.82
C VAL A 274 -1.59 9.53 -1.76
N ALA A 275 -1.22 8.35 -1.25
CA ALA A 275 -0.87 7.21 -2.10
C ALA A 275 -2.01 6.81 -3.04
N VAL A 276 -3.24 6.73 -2.52
CA VAL A 276 -4.44 6.42 -3.32
C VAL A 276 -4.67 7.49 -4.38
N LEU A 277 -4.63 8.77 -4.02
CA LEU A 277 -4.80 9.88 -4.96
C LEU A 277 -3.70 9.90 -6.03
N SER A 278 -2.44 9.65 -5.67
CA SER A 278 -1.33 9.58 -6.61
C SER A 278 -1.51 8.46 -7.62
N PHE A 279 -1.96 7.26 -7.19
CA PHE A 279 -2.31 6.19 -8.10
C PHE A 279 -3.48 6.55 -9.01
N MET A 280 -4.53 7.17 -8.46
CA MET A 280 -5.70 7.59 -9.24
C MET A 280 -5.33 8.62 -10.31
N PHE A 281 -4.51 9.62 -9.95
CA PHE A 281 -3.99 10.60 -10.88
C PHE A 281 -3.10 9.94 -11.94
N ALA A 282 -2.20 9.04 -11.53
CA ALA A 282 -1.37 8.28 -12.47
C ALA A 282 -2.20 7.49 -13.47
N PHE A 283 -3.23 6.79 -13.02
CA PHE A 283 -4.14 6.06 -13.88
C PHE A 283 -4.91 6.97 -14.83
N ALA A 284 -5.46 8.09 -14.33
CA ALA A 284 -6.20 9.06 -15.16
C ALA A 284 -5.32 9.70 -16.24
N ALA A 285 -4.07 10.03 -15.89
CA ALA A 285 -3.08 10.54 -16.83
C ALA A 285 -2.73 9.46 -17.87
N LEU A 286 -2.44 8.23 -17.44
CA LEU A 286 -2.13 7.12 -18.35
C LEU A 286 -3.29 6.79 -19.30
N THR A 287 -4.55 6.86 -18.86
CA THR A 287 -5.67 6.71 -19.82
C THR A 287 -5.72 7.80 -20.85
N SER A 288 -5.40 9.03 -20.49
CA SER A 288 -5.37 10.15 -21.43
C SER A 288 -4.32 9.98 -22.53
N VAL A 289 -3.32 9.11 -22.31
CA VAL A 289 -2.33 8.70 -23.33
C VAL A 289 -2.96 7.78 -24.38
N PHE A 290 -3.85 6.89 -23.95
CA PHE A 290 -4.44 5.85 -24.80
C PHE A 290 -5.82 6.22 -25.38
N ASP A 291 -6.54 7.14 -24.76
CA ASP A 291 -7.83 7.62 -25.29
C ASP A 291 -7.61 8.58 -26.46
N GLU A 292 -8.15 8.19 -27.62
CA GLU A 292 -8.38 9.07 -28.75
C GLU A 292 -9.75 9.71 -28.54
N HIS A 293 -9.79 10.89 -27.92
CA HIS A 293 -11.02 11.66 -27.84
C HIS A 293 -11.37 12.16 -29.25
N PRO A 294 -12.57 11.87 -29.77
CA PRO A 294 -13.07 12.58 -30.94
C PRO A 294 -13.29 14.04 -30.51
N ASP A 295 -12.57 14.97 -31.14
CA ASP A 295 -12.79 16.40 -30.96
C ASP A 295 -14.25 16.70 -31.33
N ASN A 296 -15.08 16.88 -30.31
CA ASN A 296 -16.47 17.25 -30.45
C ASN A 296 -16.52 18.76 -30.72
N HIS A 297 -15.91 19.21 -31.82
CA HIS A 297 -16.22 20.50 -32.41
C HIS A 297 -17.60 20.37 -33.03
N THR A 298 -18.63 20.49 -32.17
CA THR A 298 -19.96 20.84 -32.62
C THR A 298 -19.85 22.14 -33.39
N HIS A 299 -20.06 22.05 -34.71
CA HIS A 299 -20.46 23.15 -35.56
C HIS A 299 -21.53 23.96 -34.81
N VAL A 300 -21.17 25.19 -34.45
CA VAL A 300 -22.12 26.24 -34.14
C VAL A 300 -22.50 26.81 -35.50
N ASP A 301 -23.65 26.38 -36.02
CA ASP A 301 -24.36 27.05 -37.10
C ASP A 301 -25.43 27.96 -36.50
#